data_AF-A0AAJ2H457-F1
#
_entry.id   AF-A0AAJ2H457-F1
#
_cell.length_a   1.000
_cell.length_b   1.000
_cell.length_c   1.000
_cell.angle_alpha   90.00
_cell.angle_beta   90.00
_cell.angle_gamma   90.00
#
_symmetry.space_group_name_H-M   'P 1'
#
loop_
_entity.id
_entity.type
_entity.pdbx_description
1 polymer ?
#
loop_
_entity_poly.entity_id
_entity_poly.type
_entity_poly.pdbx_seq_one_letter_code
_entity_poly.pdbx_strand_id
1 'polypeptide(L)'
;LSQSTPKKPNYPEPQALPIPVGIALFSQTTGQQLVLNSSALQQNNVQDGMFLMDQAQQTVVFEQVDEQPIASLLRDFSAPVLLDFNYSDEDLAFLLANDTNGFNQWQAAQLLLERILLQGHSADIY
;
A
#
# COMPACT_ATOMS: atom_id res chain seq x y z
N LEU A 1 -6.07 -4.54 7.05
CA LEU A 1 -6.43 -3.26 6.41
C LEU A 1 -7.62 -2.67 7.16
N SER A 2 -7.65 -1.35 7.34
CA SER A 2 -8.78 -0.61 7.94
C SER A 2 -9.07 0.64 7.13
N GLN A 3 -10.34 1.04 7.01
CA GLN A 3 -10.75 2.28 6.34
C GLN A 3 -11.51 3.19 7.31
N SER A 4 -11.33 4.50 7.12
CA SER A 4 -12.05 5.54 7.85
C SER A 4 -12.19 6.76 6.96
N THR A 5 -13.31 7.48 7.10
CA THR A 5 -13.54 8.76 6.42
C THR A 5 -13.85 9.81 7.48
N PRO A 6 -13.22 11.00 7.45
CA PRO A 6 -13.54 12.06 8.39
C PRO A 6 -15.02 12.48 8.31
N LYS A 7 -15.69 12.58 9.45
CA LYS A 7 -17.06 13.10 9.54
C LYS A 7 -17.11 14.57 9.11
N LYS A 8 -18.04 14.90 8.22
CA LYS A 8 -18.31 16.29 7.81
C LYS A 8 -19.55 16.83 8.53
N PRO A 9 -19.55 18.09 8.99
CA PRO A 9 -20.75 18.72 9.54
C PRO A 9 -21.91 18.67 8.55
N ASN A 10 -23.12 18.40 9.04
CA ASN A 10 -24.36 18.30 8.25
C ASN A 10 -24.46 17.11 7.29
N TYR A 11 -23.54 16.14 7.34
CA TYR A 11 -23.64 14.89 6.60
C TYR A 11 -23.88 13.70 7.56
N PRO A 12 -24.50 12.60 7.09
CA PRO A 12 -24.63 11.38 7.87
C PRO A 12 -23.28 10.81 8.33
N GLU A 13 -23.31 9.89 9.29
CA GLU A 13 -22.12 9.14 9.68
C GLU A 13 -21.49 8.44 8.46
N PRO A 14 -20.17 8.54 8.26
CA PRO A 14 -19.50 7.86 7.16
C PRO A 14 -19.68 6.34 7.28
N GLN A 15 -19.91 5.71 6.13
CA GLN A 15 -19.98 4.25 6.01
C GLN A 15 -18.72 3.74 5.30
N ALA A 16 -18.44 2.45 5.46
CA ALA A 16 -17.40 1.79 4.67
C ALA A 16 -17.74 1.89 3.18
N LEU A 17 -16.74 2.24 2.37
CA LEU A 17 -16.83 2.35 0.93
C LEU A 17 -16.15 1.12 0.28
N PRO A 18 -16.57 0.74 -0.94
CA PRO A 18 -15.82 -0.23 -1.74
C PRO A 18 -14.51 0.42 -2.22
N ILE A 19 -13.39 0.03 -1.61
CA ILE A 19 -12.04 0.51 -1.92
C ILE A 19 -11.27 -0.63 -2.61
N PRO A 20 -11.01 -0.53 -3.93
CA PRO A 20 -10.07 -1.42 -4.59
C PRO A 20 -8.63 -1.11 -4.12
N VAL A 21 -7.95 -2.13 -3.61
CA VAL A 21 -6.57 -2.06 -3.12
C VAL A 21 -5.71 -2.91 -4.05
N GLY A 22 -4.93 -2.25 -4.92
CA GLY A 22 -3.89 -2.90 -5.71
C GLY A 22 -2.71 -3.31 -4.81
N ILE A 23 -2.32 -4.59 -4.85
CA ILE A 23 -1.30 -5.18 -3.98
C ILE A 23 -0.29 -5.95 -4.82
N ALA A 24 0.99 -5.76 -4.54
CA ALA A 24 2.06 -6.67 -4.90
C ALA A 24 2.93 -6.96 -3.68
N LEU A 25 3.56 -8.12 -3.64
CA LEU A 25 4.51 -8.51 -2.61
C LEU A 25 5.85 -8.81 -3.26
N PHE A 26 6.94 -8.44 -2.59
CA PHE A 26 8.30 -8.64 -3.07
C PHE A 26 9.11 -9.42 -2.04
N SER A 27 9.93 -10.34 -2.54
CA SER A 27 10.94 -11.03 -1.75
C SER A 27 12.01 -10.03 -1.30
N GLN A 28 12.19 -9.85 0.01
CA GLN A 28 13.22 -8.98 0.54
C GLN A 28 14.62 -9.51 0.20
N THR A 29 14.80 -10.83 0.10
CA THR A 29 16.09 -11.46 -0.19
C THR A 29 16.48 -11.33 -1.66
N THR A 30 15.53 -11.51 -2.59
CA THR A 30 15.83 -11.60 -4.03
C THR A 30 15.47 -10.35 -4.83
N GLY A 31 14.64 -9.46 -4.28
CA GLY A 31 14.07 -8.33 -5.02
C GLY A 31 12.92 -8.72 -5.96
N GLN A 32 12.61 -10.01 -6.11
CA GLN A 32 11.61 -10.48 -7.07
C GLN A 32 10.18 -10.28 -6.57
N GLN A 33 9.30 -9.91 -7.49
CA GLN A 33 7.85 -9.87 -7.23
C GLN A 33 7.29 -11.29 -7.10
N LEU A 34 6.61 -11.53 -5.99
CA LEU A 34 6.01 -12.82 -5.65
C LEU A 34 4.70 -13.04 -6.41
N VAL A 35 4.40 -14.30 -6.70
CA VAL A 35 3.06 -14.72 -7.14
C VAL A 35 2.16 -14.78 -5.91
N LEU A 36 1.07 -14.01 -5.92
CA LEU A 36 0.13 -13.93 -4.81
C LEU A 36 -0.82 -15.12 -4.85
N ASN A 37 -0.84 -15.88 -3.76
CA ASN A 37 -1.84 -16.91 -3.50
C ASN A 37 -2.78 -16.46 -2.37
N SER A 38 -3.98 -16.00 -2.70
CA SER A 38 -5.00 -15.61 -1.72
C SER A 38 -6.41 -15.70 -2.30
N SER A 39 -7.32 -16.31 -1.55
CA SER A 39 -8.75 -16.39 -1.90
C SER A 39 -9.50 -15.06 -1.77
N ALA A 40 -8.91 -14.06 -1.11
CA ALA A 40 -9.49 -12.74 -0.95
C ALA A 40 -9.28 -11.83 -2.18
N LEU A 41 -8.32 -12.16 -3.06
CA LEU A 41 -8.09 -11.40 -4.29
C LEU A 41 -9.18 -11.67 -5.34
N GLN A 42 -9.45 -10.69 -6.20
CA GLN A 42 -10.34 -10.86 -7.35
C GLN A 42 -9.85 -11.94 -8.33
N GLN A 43 -8.53 -12.07 -8.46
CA GLN A 43 -7.89 -13.13 -9.23
C GLN A 43 -6.74 -13.70 -8.40
N ASN A 44 -6.65 -15.02 -8.33
CA ASN A 44 -5.60 -15.73 -7.61
C ASN A 44 -4.44 -16.12 -8.54
N ASN A 45 -3.26 -16.41 -7.98
CA ASN A 45 -2.04 -16.79 -8.70
C ASN A 45 -1.56 -15.73 -9.70
N VAL A 46 -1.58 -14.47 -9.28
CA VAL A 46 -1.13 -13.29 -10.05
C VAL A 46 -0.04 -12.55 -9.29
N GLN A 47 0.82 -11.80 -9.97
CA GLN A 47 1.85 -10.99 -9.30
C GLN A 47 1.28 -9.63 -8.83
N ASP A 48 0.36 -9.06 -9.60
CA ASP A 48 -0.41 -7.86 -9.25
C ASP A 48 -1.83 -8.26 -8.88
N GLY A 49 -2.15 -8.20 -7.59
CA GLY A 49 -3.45 -8.56 -7.05
C GLY A 49 -4.36 -7.35 -6.85
N MET A 50 -5.67 -7.56 -6.97
CA MET A 50 -6.68 -6.59 -6.57
C MET A 50 -7.53 -7.15 -5.44
N PHE A 51 -7.53 -6.48 -4.30
CA PHE A 51 -8.39 -6.77 -3.16
C PHE A 51 -9.50 -5.72 -3.06
N LEU A 52 -10.77 -6.12 -2.98
CA LEU A 52 -11.86 -5.18 -2.73
C LEU A 52 -12.12 -5.12 -1.22
N MET A 53 -11.76 -4.00 -0.60
CA MET A 53 -12.09 -3.72 0.79
C MET A 53 -13.44 -3.01 0.87
N ASP A 54 -14.44 -3.67 1.43
CA ASP A 54 -15.83 -3.16 1.55
C ASP A 54 -16.34 -3.08 2.99
N GLN A 55 -15.52 -3.50 3.96
CA GLN A 55 -15.79 -3.38 5.39
C GLN A 55 -14.85 -2.36 6.04
N ALA A 56 -15.21 -1.92 7.26
CA ALA A 56 -14.39 -1.00 8.04
C ALA A 56 -12.99 -1.57 8.35
N GLN A 57 -12.90 -2.88 8.55
CA GLN A 57 -11.64 -3.59 8.78
C GLN A 57 -11.73 -4.99 8.18
N GLN A 58 -10.71 -5.36 7.41
CA GLN A 58 -10.60 -6.66 6.74
C GLN A 58 -9.16 -7.15 6.74
N THR A 59 -9.00 -8.47 6.73
CA THR A 59 -7.70 -9.14 6.67
C THR A 59 -7.60 -9.91 5.36
N VAL A 60 -6.45 -9.78 4.69
CA VAL A 60 -6.09 -10.55 3.51
C VAL A 60 -4.94 -11.46 3.91
N VAL A 61 -5.08 -12.76 3.66
CA VAL A 61 -4.04 -13.76 3.98
C VAL A 61 -3.44 -14.24 2.66
N PHE A 62 -2.12 -14.15 2.56
CA PHE A 62 -1.36 -14.69 1.43
C PHE A 62 -0.68 -15.99 1.87
N GLU A 63 -0.94 -17.06 1.14
CA GLU A 63 -0.37 -18.38 1.36
C GLU A 63 0.95 -18.53 0.59
N GLN A 64 1.78 -19.50 1.00
CA GLN A 64 3.04 -19.85 0.33
C GLN A 64 4.03 -18.69 0.24
N VAL A 65 4.10 -17.90 1.32
CA VAL A 65 5.06 -16.81 1.50
C VAL A 65 6.14 -17.28 2.48
N ASP A 66 7.31 -17.64 1.95
CA ASP A 66 8.39 -18.32 2.71
C ASP A 66 9.28 -17.37 3.55
N GLU A 67 9.19 -16.07 3.32
CA GLU A 67 9.92 -15.03 4.05
C GLU A 67 9.08 -13.78 4.23
N GLN A 68 9.49 -12.87 5.11
CA GLN A 68 8.79 -11.60 5.29
C GLN A 68 8.86 -10.77 3.99
N PRO A 69 7.73 -10.49 3.32
CA PRO A 69 7.75 -9.75 2.08
C PRO A 69 7.73 -8.24 2.33
N ILE A 70 8.17 -7.47 1.33
CA ILE A 70 7.91 -6.03 1.25
C ILE A 70 6.65 -5.83 0.40
N ALA A 71 5.67 -5.12 0.95
CA ALA A 71 4.39 -4.87 0.28
C ALA A 71 4.45 -3.60 -0.56
N SER A 72 3.89 -3.64 -1.76
CA SER A 72 3.58 -2.47 -2.59
C SER A 72 2.06 -2.34 -2.65
N LEU A 73 1.54 -1.31 -1.99
CA LEU A 73 0.10 -1.09 -1.80
C LEU A 73 -0.42 0.09 -2.63
N LEU A 74 -1.72 0.09 -2.90
CA LEU A 74 -2.40 1.07 -3.76
C LEU A 74 -1.75 1.26 -5.13
N ARG A 75 -1.37 0.15 -5.78
CA ARG A 75 -0.77 0.16 -7.12
C ARG A 75 -1.61 0.98 -8.11
N ASP A 76 -0.92 1.78 -8.94
CA ASP A 76 -1.52 2.70 -9.91
C ASP A 76 -2.59 3.64 -9.33
N PHE A 77 -2.44 3.99 -8.05
CA PHE A 77 -3.44 4.79 -7.33
C PHE A 77 -4.85 4.18 -7.41
N SER A 78 -4.93 2.85 -7.26
CA SER A 78 -6.16 2.05 -7.38
C SER A 78 -7.41 2.65 -6.73
N ALA A 79 -7.25 3.41 -5.62
CA ALA A 79 -8.32 4.20 -5.03
C ALA A 79 -7.82 5.58 -4.56
N PRO A 80 -8.68 6.63 -4.60
CA PRO A 80 -8.34 7.98 -4.17
C PRO A 80 -8.40 8.14 -2.66
N VAL A 81 -7.51 7.45 -1.94
CA VAL A 81 -7.47 7.44 -0.47
C VAL A 81 -6.08 7.81 0.04
N LEU A 82 -6.01 8.27 1.29
CA LEU A 82 -4.74 8.41 2.00
C LEU A 82 -4.32 7.04 2.54
N LEU A 83 -3.13 6.58 2.17
CA LEU A 83 -2.55 5.35 2.69
C LEU A 83 -1.74 5.66 3.94
N ASP A 84 -2.19 5.13 5.08
CA ASP A 84 -1.39 5.08 6.30
C ASP A 84 -0.77 3.68 6.41
N PHE A 85 0.52 3.58 6.11
CA PHE A 85 1.29 2.35 6.22
C PHE A 85 2.71 2.66 6.69
N ASN A 86 3.17 1.93 7.70
CA ASN A 86 4.43 2.18 8.37
C ASN A 86 5.63 1.59 7.61
N TYR A 87 5.89 2.07 6.39
CA TYR A 87 7.12 1.74 5.68
C TYR A 87 8.33 2.27 6.43
N SER A 88 9.40 1.48 6.55
CA SER A 88 10.74 2.00 6.89
C SER A 88 11.36 2.72 5.69
N ASP A 89 12.43 3.49 5.92
CA ASP A 89 13.15 4.14 4.82
C ASP A 89 13.85 3.10 3.94
N GLU A 90 14.25 1.97 4.52
CA GLU A 90 14.77 0.80 3.81
C GLU A 90 13.70 0.14 2.93
N ASP A 91 12.45 0.01 3.40
CA ASP A 91 11.35 -0.51 2.58
C ASP A 91 11.07 0.41 1.38
N LEU A 92 11.06 1.73 1.59
CA LEU A 92 10.84 2.69 0.52
C LEU A 92 11.98 2.69 -0.50
N ALA A 93 13.24 2.63 -0.03
CA ALA A 93 14.41 2.51 -0.91
C ALA A 93 14.39 1.19 -1.69
N PHE A 94 13.96 0.10 -1.06
CA PHE A 94 13.78 -1.19 -1.71
C PHE A 94 12.71 -1.11 -2.81
N LEU A 95 11.54 -0.54 -2.51
CA LEU A 95 10.45 -0.40 -3.49
C LEU A 95 10.86 0.52 -4.65
N LEU A 96 11.57 1.61 -4.38
CA LEU A 96 12.13 2.47 -5.43
C LEU A 96 13.04 1.69 -6.40
N ALA A 97 13.85 0.78 -5.88
CA ALA A 97 14.80 0.01 -6.68
C ALA A 97 14.18 -1.22 -7.38
N ASN A 98 13.18 -1.86 -6.79
CA ASN A 98 12.72 -3.20 -7.19
C ASN A 98 11.26 -3.27 -7.64
N ASP A 99 10.43 -2.27 -7.32
CA ASP A 99 9.01 -2.34 -7.70
C ASP A 99 8.88 -2.35 -9.23
N THR A 100 8.07 -3.24 -9.77
CA THR A 100 7.83 -3.38 -11.22
C THR A 100 6.86 -2.34 -11.77
N ASN A 101 6.13 -1.63 -10.90
CA ASN A 101 5.19 -0.58 -11.28
C ASN A 101 5.83 0.80 -11.16
N GLY A 102 5.89 1.53 -12.28
CA GLY A 102 6.53 2.84 -12.34
C GLY A 102 5.86 3.91 -11.48
N PHE A 103 4.54 3.84 -11.28
CA PHE A 103 3.84 4.78 -10.39
C PHE A 103 4.23 4.53 -8.93
N ASN A 104 4.27 3.27 -8.48
CA ASN A 104 4.65 2.93 -7.11
C ASN A 104 6.15 3.13 -6.83
N GLN A 105 7.02 2.89 -7.82
CA GLN A 105 8.43 3.32 -7.73
C GLN A 105 8.53 4.83 -7.48
N TRP A 106 7.82 5.62 -8.29
CA TRP A 106 7.81 7.08 -8.14
C TRP A 106 7.23 7.51 -6.79
N GLN A 107 6.11 6.91 -6.35
CA GLN A 107 5.48 7.21 -5.07
C GLN A 107 6.42 6.88 -3.90
N ALA A 108 7.11 5.74 -3.93
CA ALA A 108 8.12 5.38 -2.94
C ALA A 108 9.27 6.41 -2.90
N ALA A 109 9.73 6.88 -4.07
CA ALA A 109 10.72 7.95 -4.15
C ALA A 109 10.24 9.25 -3.50
N GLN A 110 9.00 9.66 -3.76
CA GLN A 110 8.43 10.89 -3.20
C GLN A 110 8.34 10.81 -1.67
N LEU A 111 7.81 9.71 -1.15
CA LEU A 111 7.69 9.50 0.29
C LEU A 111 9.06 9.48 0.98
N LEU A 112 10.05 8.80 0.39
CA LEU A 112 11.41 8.75 0.94
C LEU A 112 12.07 10.13 0.91
N LEU A 113 11.94 10.86 -0.20
CA LEU A 113 12.47 12.21 -0.34
C LEU A 113 11.84 13.17 0.66
N GLU A 114 10.51 13.13 0.81
CA GLU A 114 9.78 13.95 1.79
C GLU A 114 10.29 13.71 3.21
N ARG A 115 10.45 12.44 3.61
CA ARG A 115 10.99 12.09 4.93
C ARG A 115 12.38 12.63 5.16
N ILE A 116 13.28 12.48 4.18
CA ILE A 116 14.66 12.99 4.26
C ILE A 116 14.67 14.52 4.36
N LEU A 117 13.85 15.21 3.56
CA LEU A 117 13.80 16.68 3.55
C LEU A 117 13.21 17.25 4.86
N LEU A 118 12.20 16.60 5.42
CA LEU A 118 11.57 16.99 6.68
C LEU A 118 12.34 16.47 7.91
N GLN A 119 13.35 15.62 7.74
CA GLN A 119 14.12 15.09 8.86
C GLN A 119 14.81 16.23 9.62
N GLY A 120 14.48 16.37 10.89
CA GLY A 120 15.00 17.43 11.75
C GLY A 120 14.40 18.82 11.51
N HIS A 121 13.38 18.95 10.66
CA HIS A 121 12.69 20.21 10.37
C HIS A 121 11.18 20.04 10.65
N SER A 122 10.58 20.96 11.40
CA SER A 122 9.12 20.96 11.54
C SER A 122 8.48 21.31 10.20
N ALA A 123 7.46 20.55 9.80
CA ALA A 123 6.60 20.87 8.66
C ALA A 123 5.61 22.00 8.99
N ASP A 124 5.96 22.89 9.94
CA ASP A 124 5.21 24.11 10.19
C ASP A 124 5.49 25.05 9.02
N ILE A 125 4.63 25.00 8.01
CA ILE A 125 4.76 25.80 6.78
C ILE A 125 4.47 27.27 7.10
N TYR A 126 5.23 28.17 6.47
CA TYR A 126 5.00 29.62 6.34
C TYR A 126 3.53 30.03 6.12
#